data_AF-A0A357V8W3-F1
#
_entry.id   AF-A0A357V8W3-F1
#
_cell.length_a   1.000
_cell.length_b   1.000
_cell.length_c   1.000
_cell.angle_alpha   90.00
_cell.angle_beta   90.00
_cell.angle_gamma   90.00
#
_symmetry.space_group_name_H-M   'P 1'
#
loop_
_entity.id
_entity.type
_entity.pdbx_description
1 polymer ?
#
loop_
_entity_poly.entity_id
_entity_poly.type
_entity_poly.pdbx_seq_one_letter_code
_entity_poly.pdbx_strand_id
1 'polypeptide(L)'
;MEMPPLPAVTASARVADKDGGYRLQDVDVKIGASDLKGTAALYLGGARPRITADLQSTQLDLDELLPKGDDKPAPPAADGRLFPADPLPLDGLKAADADINLAAARLRVNNMDVTGLRLGVLLQGGRLTVKPLQATVADGVISGEITLGADQAVPPLGINLNIAKLDYGKLAAAMGQKPVAEGTADVTLKVTGAGTSVRQLMAGLDGKLRVVSEKGRIDSTLLNVASADILSALPLVDSKGDKDLRCAVVDFDVVKGIANAKALVLETGGLSVVGVGGLNLRDETLNLVLEPRAKKTSLLSAAIVPVAIRGTLAKPEPKVNPADLVTGVASNVASGAAAIMTFGLSALAQSAFNRATNTDDTDYCALALAGKQVAPSKGAAKPAPAQQQPKEQPKSGVGGALQNLEKGLGGLKGLLGK
;
A
#
# COMPACT_ATOMS: atom_id res chain seq x y z
N MET A 1 27.26 -22.60 16.63
CA MET A 1 26.58 -21.34 16.91
C MET A 1 26.87 -21.01 18.35
N GLU A 2 27.67 -19.98 18.61
CA GLU A 2 27.74 -19.39 19.95
C GLU A 2 26.37 -18.76 20.23
N MET A 3 25.71 -19.16 21.32
CA MET A 3 24.56 -18.43 21.82
C MET A 3 25.05 -17.03 22.21
N PRO A 4 24.41 -15.95 21.74
CA PRO A 4 24.76 -14.61 22.19
C PRO A 4 24.68 -14.55 23.72
N PRO A 5 25.53 -13.77 24.39
CA PRO A 5 25.50 -13.67 25.84
C PRO A 5 24.14 -13.11 26.26
N LEU A 6 23.32 -13.95 26.87
CA LEU A 6 22.05 -13.52 27.45
C LEU A 6 22.36 -12.53 28.59
N PRO A 7 21.49 -11.53 28.80
CA PRO A 7 21.58 -10.66 29.98
C PRO A 7 21.52 -11.49 31.27
N ALA A 8 21.79 -10.85 32.41
CA ALA A 8 21.60 -11.50 33.71
C ALA A 8 20.18 -12.09 33.80
N VAL A 9 20.10 -13.39 34.10
CA VAL A 9 18.85 -14.13 34.23
C VAL A 9 18.65 -14.54 35.68
N THR A 10 17.49 -14.22 36.24
CA THR A 10 16.99 -14.87 37.46
C THR A 10 15.67 -15.55 37.16
N ALA A 11 15.50 -16.78 37.61
CA ALA A 11 14.30 -17.55 37.38
C ALA A 11 13.96 -18.36 38.64
N SER A 12 12.68 -18.37 38.99
CA SER A 12 12.14 -19.21 40.06
C SER A 12 10.79 -19.79 39.63
N ALA A 13 10.51 -21.01 40.05
CA ALA A 13 9.23 -21.68 39.86
C ALA A 13 9.11 -22.84 40.86
N ARG A 14 7.88 -23.16 41.26
CA ARG A 14 7.58 -24.46 41.88
C ARG A 14 7.39 -25.50 40.79
N VAL A 15 8.23 -26.52 40.79
CA VAL A 15 8.18 -27.60 39.81
C VAL A 15 7.51 -28.82 40.43
N ALA A 16 6.56 -29.40 39.71
CA ALA A 16 5.91 -30.65 40.07
C ALA A 16 5.86 -31.58 38.85
N ASP A 17 6.04 -32.87 39.09
CA ASP A 17 5.86 -33.87 38.05
C ASP A 17 4.40 -33.88 37.56
N LYS A 18 4.27 -34.23 36.28
CA LYS A 18 3.00 -34.49 35.61
C LYS A 18 3.22 -35.65 34.66
N ASP A 19 2.19 -36.45 34.38
CA ASP A 19 2.32 -37.56 33.43
C ASP A 19 2.90 -37.08 32.09
N GLY A 20 4.09 -37.58 31.77
CA GLY A 20 4.83 -37.23 30.56
C GLY A 20 5.47 -35.84 30.53
N GLY A 21 5.66 -35.18 31.67
CA GLY A 21 6.21 -33.82 31.71
C GLY A 21 6.38 -33.16 33.08
N TYR A 22 6.59 -31.84 33.05
CA TYR A 22 6.76 -30.98 34.23
C TYR A 22 5.72 -29.87 34.23
N ARG A 23 5.19 -29.55 35.42
CA ARG A 23 4.34 -28.39 35.67
C ARG A 23 5.13 -27.37 36.46
N LEU A 24 5.15 -26.13 36.00
CA LEU A 24 5.79 -25.00 36.63
C LEU A 24 4.70 -24.04 37.11
N GLN A 25 4.63 -23.85 38.42
CA GLN A 25 3.75 -22.87 39.08
C GLN A 25 4.57 -21.73 39.65
N ASP A 26 3.94 -20.57 39.83
CA ASP A 26 4.59 -19.37 40.36
C ASP A 26 5.90 -19.07 39.62
N VAL A 27 5.85 -19.18 38.29
CA VAL A 27 6.96 -18.80 37.43
C VAL A 27 7.19 -17.31 37.67
N ASP A 28 8.41 -16.94 37.99
CA ASP A 28 8.91 -15.56 38.07
C ASP A 28 10.30 -15.55 37.44
N VAL A 29 10.38 -14.93 36.27
CA VAL A 29 11.57 -14.86 35.43
C VAL A 29 11.89 -13.39 35.19
N LYS A 30 13.15 -13.01 35.40
CA LYS A 30 13.70 -11.72 34.99
C LYS A 30 14.90 -11.97 34.08
N ILE A 31 14.88 -11.34 32.92
CA ILE A 31 15.96 -11.43 31.93
C ILE A 31 16.23 -10.01 31.44
N GLY A 32 17.35 -9.43 31.85
CA GLY A 32 17.66 -8.04 31.53
C GLY A 32 16.59 -7.09 32.06
N ALA A 33 16.02 -6.27 31.19
CA ALA A 33 14.89 -5.38 31.50
C ALA A 33 13.51 -6.07 31.46
N SER A 34 13.45 -7.36 31.11
CA SER A 34 12.20 -8.09 30.94
C SER A 34 11.78 -8.85 32.20
N ASP A 35 10.48 -8.92 32.47
CA ASP A 35 9.86 -9.79 33.48
C ASP A 35 8.76 -10.68 32.89
N LEU A 36 8.66 -11.91 33.38
CA LEU A 36 7.60 -12.85 33.04
C LEU A 36 7.14 -13.59 34.29
N LYS A 37 5.83 -13.61 34.51
CA LYS A 37 5.19 -14.31 35.62
C LYS A 37 4.04 -15.18 35.16
N GLY A 38 3.79 -16.30 35.84
CA GLY A 38 2.60 -17.09 35.61
C GLY A 38 2.80 -18.58 35.78
N THR A 39 2.25 -19.37 34.85
CA THR A 39 2.34 -20.83 34.88
C THR A 39 2.77 -21.38 33.54
N ALA A 40 3.46 -22.52 33.58
CA ALA A 40 3.84 -23.24 32.38
C ALA A 40 3.75 -24.76 32.61
N ALA A 41 3.63 -25.52 31.54
CA ALA A 41 3.86 -26.95 31.54
C ALA A 41 4.63 -27.37 30.30
N LEU A 42 5.54 -28.31 30.49
CA LEU A 42 6.37 -28.90 29.45
C LEU A 42 6.04 -30.38 29.36
N TYR A 43 5.58 -30.84 28.21
CA TYR A 43 5.30 -32.24 27.94
C TYR A 43 6.37 -32.78 26.98
N LEU A 44 7.00 -33.89 27.35
CA LEU A 44 8.13 -34.49 26.62
C LEU A 44 7.80 -35.88 26.05
N GLY A 45 6.70 -36.51 26.48
CA GLY A 45 6.34 -37.89 26.10
C GLY A 45 5.73 -38.09 24.70
N GLY A 46 5.81 -37.10 23.81
CA GLY A 46 5.20 -37.15 22.46
C GLY A 46 6.23 -37.16 21.34
N ALA A 47 5.75 -37.13 20.09
CA ALA A 47 6.61 -37.01 18.91
C ALA A 47 7.40 -35.68 18.86
N ARG A 48 6.90 -34.66 19.57
CA ARG A 48 7.50 -33.34 19.73
C ARG A 48 7.28 -32.86 21.17
N PRO A 49 8.20 -32.08 21.76
CA PRO A 49 7.93 -31.40 23.01
C PRO A 49 6.76 -30.42 22.82
N ARG A 50 5.86 -30.37 23.80
CA ARG A 50 4.76 -29.40 23.84
C ARG A 50 4.91 -28.48 25.03
N ILE A 51 4.80 -27.19 24.79
CA ILE A 51 4.82 -26.15 25.82
C ILE A 51 3.42 -25.56 25.95
N THR A 52 2.91 -25.45 27.17
CA THR A 52 1.71 -24.67 27.46
C THR A 52 2.06 -23.59 28.47
N ALA A 53 1.64 -22.35 28.28
CA ALA A 53 1.95 -21.28 29.23
C ALA A 53 0.88 -20.19 29.27
N ASP A 54 0.62 -19.69 30.48
CA ASP A 54 -0.18 -18.50 30.73
C ASP A 54 0.72 -17.50 31.45
N LEU A 55 1.16 -16.48 30.71
CA LEU A 55 2.21 -15.56 31.13
C LEU A 55 1.74 -14.11 31.14
N GLN A 56 2.22 -13.37 32.13
CA GLN A 56 2.03 -11.94 32.28
C GLN A 56 3.39 -11.25 32.42
N SER A 57 3.49 -10.05 31.88
CA SER A 57 4.71 -9.24 31.92
C SER A 57 4.38 -7.77 32.18
N THR A 58 5.16 -7.12 33.03
CA THR A 58 5.10 -5.67 33.16
C THR A 58 5.87 -5.02 32.00
N GLN A 59 7.06 -5.52 31.73
CA GLN A 59 7.92 -5.09 30.64
C GLN A 59 8.54 -6.31 29.95
N LEU A 60 8.42 -6.34 28.62
CA LEU A 60 9.06 -7.32 27.77
C LEU A 60 9.90 -6.58 26.72
N ASP A 61 11.20 -6.79 26.72
CA ASP A 61 12.13 -6.12 25.81
C ASP A 61 12.69 -7.13 24.79
N LEU A 62 12.07 -7.21 23.61
CA LEU A 62 12.51 -8.12 22.57
C LEU A 62 13.82 -7.71 21.92
N ASP A 63 14.21 -6.43 22.01
CA ASP A 63 15.48 -5.94 21.47
C ASP A 63 16.68 -6.48 22.27
N GLU A 64 16.45 -6.82 23.54
CA GLU A 64 17.43 -7.44 24.43
C GLU A 64 17.35 -8.98 24.40
N LEU A 65 16.16 -9.56 24.19
CA LEU A 65 15.93 -11.00 24.25
C LEU A 65 16.21 -11.74 22.94
N LEU A 66 15.95 -11.10 21.81
CA LEU A 66 16.21 -11.70 20.50
C LEU A 66 17.67 -11.44 20.11
N PRO A 67 18.31 -12.38 19.39
CA PRO A 67 19.60 -12.10 18.78
C PRO A 67 19.45 -10.81 17.97
N LYS A 68 20.35 -9.86 18.18
CA LYS A 68 20.44 -8.70 17.31
C LYS A 68 20.69 -9.22 15.91
N GLY A 69 19.67 -9.18 15.04
CA GLY A 69 19.92 -9.17 13.62
C GLY A 69 20.89 -8.02 13.37
N ASP A 70 21.86 -8.20 12.49
CA ASP A 70 22.83 -7.13 12.20
C ASP A 70 22.06 -5.82 12.03
N ASP A 71 22.32 -4.81 12.88
CA ASP A 71 21.66 -3.50 12.89
C ASP A 71 21.85 -2.72 11.56
N LYS A 72 22.49 -3.35 10.57
CA LYS A 72 22.49 -2.90 9.19
C LYS A 72 21.16 -3.26 8.57
N PRO A 73 20.49 -2.31 7.88
CA PRO A 73 19.44 -2.64 6.93
C PRO A 73 19.94 -3.83 6.12
N ALA A 74 19.14 -4.91 6.07
CA ALA A 74 19.46 -6.06 5.25
C ALA A 74 19.91 -5.50 3.89
N PRO A 75 21.11 -5.85 3.40
CA PRO A 75 21.57 -5.36 2.11
C PRO A 75 20.43 -5.57 1.13
N PRO A 76 20.13 -4.59 0.25
CA PRO A 76 19.22 -4.84 -0.85
C PRO A 76 19.58 -6.20 -1.44
N ALA A 77 18.57 -7.02 -1.76
CA ALA A 77 18.84 -8.31 -2.37
C ALA A 77 19.84 -8.09 -3.52
N ALA A 78 20.76 -9.04 -3.75
CA ALA A 78 21.89 -8.84 -4.67
C ALA A 78 21.48 -8.35 -6.08
N ASP A 79 20.20 -8.52 -6.44
CA ASP A 79 19.54 -8.08 -7.66
C ASP A 79 18.86 -6.69 -7.56
N GLY A 80 19.09 -5.92 -6.49
CA GLY A 80 18.53 -4.58 -6.26
C GLY A 80 17.06 -4.55 -5.84
N ARG A 81 16.49 -5.69 -5.42
CA ARG A 81 15.08 -5.83 -5.06
C ARG A 81 14.83 -5.72 -3.54
N LEU A 82 13.64 -5.25 -3.17
CA LEU A 82 13.16 -5.11 -1.79
C LEU A 82 12.74 -6.44 -1.15
N PHE A 83 12.15 -7.35 -1.91
CA PHE A 83 11.67 -8.61 -1.33
C PHE A 83 12.77 -9.68 -1.40
N PRO A 84 13.34 -10.13 -0.26
CA PRO A 84 14.41 -11.13 -0.29
C PRO A 84 13.90 -12.47 -0.83
N ALA A 85 14.77 -13.14 -1.59
CA ALA A 85 14.54 -14.48 -2.09
C ALA A 85 14.99 -15.58 -1.10
N ASP A 86 15.67 -15.20 -0.03
CA ASP A 86 16.21 -16.14 0.96
C ASP A 86 15.09 -17.01 1.57
N PRO A 87 15.37 -18.29 1.84
CA PRO A 87 14.41 -19.18 2.47
C PRO A 87 13.94 -18.62 3.83
N LEU A 88 12.64 -18.71 4.10
CA LEU A 88 12.09 -18.36 5.39
C LEU A 88 12.63 -19.33 6.47
N PRO A 89 13.11 -18.82 7.63
CA PRO A 89 13.68 -19.65 8.68
C PRO A 89 12.56 -20.33 9.51
N LEU A 90 11.86 -21.29 8.93
CA LEU A 90 10.66 -21.90 9.51
C LEU A 90 10.92 -23.19 10.31
N ASP A 91 12.15 -23.69 10.32
CA ASP A 91 12.48 -24.99 10.94
C ASP A 91 12.15 -25.02 12.44
N GLY A 92 12.33 -23.89 13.14
CA GLY A 92 11.98 -23.76 14.55
C GLY A 92 10.49 -24.02 14.83
N LEU A 93 9.60 -23.75 13.87
CA LEU A 93 8.17 -24.01 14.02
C LEU A 93 7.83 -25.51 13.98
N LYS A 94 8.73 -26.35 13.46
CA LYS A 94 8.53 -27.82 13.41
C LYS A 94 9.12 -28.53 14.62
N ALA A 95 9.96 -27.84 15.39
CA ALA A 95 10.73 -28.43 16.49
C ALA A 95 9.89 -28.72 17.74
N ALA A 96 8.80 -27.97 17.95
CA ALA A 96 7.95 -28.09 19.12
C ALA A 96 6.50 -27.71 18.81
N ASP A 97 5.59 -28.11 19.69
CA ASP A 97 4.24 -27.57 19.76
C ASP A 97 4.13 -26.58 20.92
N ALA A 98 3.26 -25.57 20.81
CA ALA A 98 3.07 -24.54 21.81
C ALA A 98 1.60 -24.10 21.93
N ASP A 99 1.17 -23.76 23.13
CA ASP A 99 -0.12 -23.15 23.43
C ASP A 99 0.09 -22.11 24.54
N ILE A 100 0.29 -20.86 24.13
CA ILE A 100 0.81 -19.79 24.98
C ILE A 100 -0.16 -18.61 24.95
N ASN A 101 -0.64 -18.19 26.12
CA ASN A 101 -1.26 -16.91 26.31
C ASN A 101 -0.26 -15.96 26.96
N LEU A 102 -0.07 -14.79 26.36
CA LEU A 102 0.83 -13.75 26.86
C LEU A 102 0.07 -12.42 26.96
N ALA A 103 0.14 -11.81 28.15
CA ALA A 103 -0.25 -10.43 28.35
C ALA A 103 0.96 -9.59 28.79
N ALA A 104 1.28 -8.51 28.09
CA ALA A 104 2.36 -7.61 28.49
C ALA A 104 1.86 -6.17 28.57
N ALA A 105 2.13 -5.48 29.68
CA ALA A 105 1.75 -4.08 29.83
C ALA A 105 2.54 -3.18 28.87
N ARG A 106 3.85 -3.45 28.74
CA ARG A 106 4.74 -2.82 27.77
C ARG A 106 5.61 -3.87 27.07
N LEU A 107 5.69 -3.78 25.76
CA LEU A 107 6.57 -4.55 24.89
C LEU A 107 7.45 -3.55 24.13
N ARG A 108 8.77 -3.71 24.19
CA ARG A 108 9.70 -2.99 23.33
C ARG A 108 10.17 -3.91 22.21
N VAL A 109 10.06 -3.44 20.97
CA VAL A 109 10.50 -4.17 19.78
C VAL A 109 10.91 -3.20 18.67
N ASN A 110 12.08 -3.40 18.07
CA ASN A 110 12.72 -2.51 17.10
C ASN A 110 12.71 -1.04 17.54
N ASN A 111 13.05 -0.77 18.80
CA ASN A 111 12.98 0.56 19.44
C ASN A 111 11.57 1.18 19.51
N MET A 112 10.51 0.43 19.23
CA MET A 112 9.13 0.89 19.36
C MET A 112 8.50 0.36 20.63
N ASP A 113 7.77 1.25 21.31
CA ASP A 113 6.94 0.89 22.46
C ASP A 113 5.55 0.45 22.00
N VAL A 114 5.21 -0.78 22.35
CA VAL A 114 3.91 -1.40 22.18
C VAL A 114 3.31 -1.57 23.58
N THR A 115 2.05 -1.23 23.78
CA THR A 115 1.40 -1.31 25.09
C THR A 115 0.14 -2.17 25.07
N GLY A 116 -0.24 -2.72 26.22
CA GLY A 116 -1.47 -3.51 26.36
C GLY A 116 -1.52 -4.75 25.45
N LEU A 117 -0.37 -5.40 25.23
CA LEU A 117 -0.27 -6.60 24.41
C LEU A 117 -1.12 -7.71 25.03
N ARG A 118 -1.96 -8.34 24.21
CA ARG A 118 -2.57 -9.64 24.47
C ARG A 118 -2.40 -10.51 23.24
N LEU A 119 -1.80 -11.68 23.45
CA LEU A 119 -1.40 -12.60 22.40
C LEU A 119 -1.75 -14.02 22.79
N GLY A 120 -2.52 -14.71 21.95
CA GLY A 120 -2.64 -16.18 22.00
C GLY A 120 -1.80 -16.79 20.88
N VAL A 121 -0.93 -17.74 21.19
CA VAL A 121 -0.06 -18.44 20.25
C VAL A 121 -0.35 -19.93 20.32
N LEU A 122 -0.82 -20.49 19.22
CA LEU A 122 -0.98 -21.93 19.04
C LEU A 122 -0.02 -22.38 17.93
N LEU A 123 0.94 -23.23 18.29
CA LEU A 123 1.82 -23.92 17.35
C LEU A 123 1.52 -25.42 17.44
N GLN A 124 1.01 -26.00 16.36
CA GLN A 124 0.68 -27.42 16.33
C GLN A 124 1.14 -28.03 15.02
N GLY A 125 2.06 -28.99 15.10
CA GLY A 125 2.46 -29.75 13.93
C GLY A 125 3.27 -28.93 12.90
N GLY A 126 3.75 -27.73 13.24
CA GLY A 126 4.35 -26.79 12.27
C GLY A 126 3.39 -25.71 11.78
N ARG A 127 2.14 -25.70 12.25
CA ARG A 127 1.17 -24.64 11.96
C ARG A 127 1.10 -23.66 13.12
N LEU A 128 1.54 -22.44 12.86
CA LEU A 128 1.45 -21.31 13.78
C LEU A 128 0.14 -20.57 13.56
N THR A 129 -0.60 -20.33 14.63
CA THR A 129 -1.76 -19.46 14.69
C THR A 129 -1.57 -18.49 15.84
N VAL A 130 -1.70 -17.20 15.55
CA VAL A 130 -1.64 -16.12 16.52
C VAL A 130 -3.02 -15.50 16.61
N LYS A 131 -3.75 -15.77 17.69
CA LYS A 131 -5.11 -15.27 17.90
C LYS A 131 -5.52 -15.35 19.40
N PRO A 132 -6.10 -14.27 19.96
CA PRO A 132 -6.14 -12.93 19.39
C PRO A 132 -4.74 -12.30 19.40
N LEU A 133 -4.48 -11.40 18.45
CA LEU A 133 -3.43 -10.39 18.57
C LEU A 133 -4.12 -9.07 18.90
N GLN A 134 -3.81 -8.47 20.06
CA GLN A 134 -4.25 -7.14 20.44
C GLN A 134 -3.07 -6.37 21.02
N ALA A 135 -2.92 -5.11 20.63
CA ALA A 135 -1.87 -4.23 21.13
C ALA A 135 -2.21 -2.77 20.81
N THR A 136 -1.54 -1.83 21.47
CA THR A 136 -1.60 -0.41 21.15
C THR A 136 -0.23 0.10 20.75
N VAL A 137 -0.14 0.76 19.59
CA VAL A 137 1.09 1.35 19.04
C VAL A 137 0.77 2.74 18.53
N ALA A 138 1.54 3.75 18.96
CA ALA A 138 1.32 5.14 18.57
C ALA A 138 -0.16 5.55 18.67
N ASP A 139 -0.76 5.33 19.86
CA ASP A 139 -2.18 5.48 20.19
C ASP A 139 -3.17 4.61 19.41
N GLY A 140 -2.73 3.94 18.34
CA GLY A 140 -3.56 3.08 17.50
C GLY A 140 -3.78 1.71 18.10
N VAL A 141 -5.03 1.24 18.11
CA VAL A 141 -5.40 -0.09 18.61
C VAL A 141 -5.32 -1.10 17.49
N ILE A 142 -4.38 -2.03 17.59
CA ILE A 142 -4.19 -3.17 16.71
C ILE A 142 -5.03 -4.34 17.19
N SER A 143 -5.73 -5.00 16.27
CA SER A 143 -6.46 -6.24 16.53
C SER A 143 -6.40 -7.18 15.32
N GLY A 144 -6.26 -8.48 15.54
CA GLY A 144 -6.29 -9.41 14.43
C GLY A 144 -5.80 -10.82 14.72
N GLU A 145 -5.42 -11.50 13.64
CA GLU A 145 -4.90 -12.86 13.64
C GLU A 145 -3.86 -13.07 12.53
N ILE A 146 -2.91 -13.96 12.78
CA ILE A 146 -1.87 -14.37 11.85
C ILE A 146 -1.82 -15.90 11.81
N THR A 147 -1.66 -16.48 10.63
CA THR A 147 -1.51 -17.93 10.43
C THR A 147 -0.34 -18.22 9.50
N LEU A 148 0.46 -19.23 9.82
CA LEU A 148 1.60 -19.67 9.01
C LEU A 148 1.74 -21.19 9.07
N GLY A 149 1.67 -21.85 7.91
CA GLY A 149 1.76 -23.31 7.79
C GLY A 149 3.14 -23.81 7.38
N ALA A 150 4.11 -23.86 8.30
CA ALA A 150 5.45 -24.37 7.99
C ALA A 150 5.47 -25.88 7.67
N ASP A 151 4.39 -26.61 8.00
CA ASP A 151 4.19 -28.03 7.71
C ASP A 151 4.10 -28.37 6.22
N GLN A 152 3.89 -27.37 5.35
CA GLN A 152 3.77 -27.54 3.91
C GLN A 152 5.07 -27.14 3.18
N ALA A 153 5.30 -27.76 2.02
CA ALA A 153 6.46 -27.43 1.17
C ALA A 153 6.39 -25.99 0.62
N VAL A 154 5.19 -25.48 0.40
CA VAL A 154 4.92 -24.08 0.07
C VAL A 154 4.08 -23.50 1.21
N PRO A 155 4.71 -22.88 2.22
CA PRO A 155 4.03 -22.44 3.44
C PRO A 155 2.93 -21.42 3.15
N PRO A 156 1.66 -21.69 3.50
CA PRO A 156 0.61 -20.68 3.43
C PRO A 156 0.76 -19.67 4.56
N LEU A 157 0.50 -18.40 4.25
CA LEU A 157 0.46 -17.27 5.17
C LEU A 157 -0.92 -16.62 5.09
N GLY A 158 -1.54 -16.33 6.22
CA GLY A 158 -2.75 -15.54 6.33
C GLY A 158 -2.59 -14.44 7.36
N ILE A 159 -2.93 -13.20 7.00
CA ILE A 159 -2.87 -12.03 7.87
C ILE A 159 -4.22 -11.31 7.80
N ASN A 160 -4.82 -11.07 8.95
CA ASN A 160 -6.05 -10.27 9.08
C ASN A 160 -5.89 -9.31 10.25
N LEU A 161 -5.58 -8.06 9.95
CA LEU A 161 -5.29 -7.01 10.92
C LEU A 161 -6.20 -5.80 10.71
N ASN A 162 -6.67 -5.23 11.81
CA ASN A 162 -7.31 -3.93 11.87
C ASN A 162 -6.55 -3.06 12.86
N ILE A 163 -6.25 -1.83 12.46
CA ILE A 163 -5.64 -0.82 13.30
C ILE A 163 -6.60 0.36 13.30
N ALA A 164 -7.08 0.75 14.47
CA ALA A 164 -7.97 1.91 14.62
C ALA A 164 -7.20 3.09 15.21
N LYS A 165 -7.37 4.28 14.62
CA LYS A 165 -6.82 5.57 15.10
C LYS A 165 -5.30 5.57 15.31
N LEU A 166 -4.55 4.95 14.41
CA LEU A 166 -3.08 5.01 14.41
C LEU A 166 -2.61 6.44 14.22
N ASP A 167 -1.92 7.02 15.21
CA ASP A 167 -1.29 8.33 15.08
C ASP A 167 0.01 8.19 14.26
N TYR A 168 -0.06 8.54 12.98
CA TYR A 168 1.09 8.41 12.09
C TYR A 168 2.18 9.46 12.35
N GLY A 169 1.89 10.54 13.09
CA GLY A 169 2.89 11.49 13.55
C GLY A 169 3.73 10.89 14.69
N LYS A 170 3.07 10.31 15.69
CA LYS A 170 3.73 9.56 16.77
C LYS A 170 4.49 8.34 16.24
N LEU A 171 3.91 7.62 15.27
CA LEU A 171 4.58 6.48 14.64
C LEU A 171 5.87 6.92 13.92
N ALA A 172 5.81 7.99 13.12
CA ALA A 172 6.99 8.53 12.46
C ALA A 172 8.08 8.92 13.48
N ALA A 173 7.70 9.64 14.54
CA ALA A 173 8.62 10.03 15.61
C ALA A 173 9.24 8.80 16.31
N ALA A 174 8.47 7.76 16.57
CA ALA A 174 8.96 6.50 17.17
C ALA A 174 9.97 5.77 16.27
N MET A 175 9.86 5.91 14.95
CA MET A 175 10.83 5.40 13.98
C MET A 175 12.03 6.34 13.75
N GLY A 176 12.16 7.42 14.55
CA GLY A 176 13.21 8.43 14.39
C GLY A 176 13.05 9.29 13.12
N GLN A 177 11.86 9.28 12.51
CA GLN A 177 11.55 10.06 11.31
C GLN A 177 10.83 11.35 11.68
N LYS A 178 11.05 12.41 10.90
CA LYS A 178 10.26 13.63 11.02
C LYS A 178 8.86 13.38 10.42
N PRO A 179 7.77 13.62 11.16
CA PRO A 179 6.41 13.46 10.63
C PRO A 179 6.19 14.31 9.37
N VAL A 180 5.62 13.69 8.34
CA VAL A 180 5.26 14.40 7.09
C VAL A 180 3.85 14.97 7.09
N ALA A 181 3.03 14.37 7.93
CA ALA A 181 1.71 14.81 8.27
C ALA A 181 1.45 14.43 9.72
N GLU A 182 0.48 15.08 10.32
CA GLU A 182 -0.08 14.78 11.64
C GLU A 182 -1.55 14.38 11.48
N GLY A 183 -2.02 13.49 12.34
CA GLY A 183 -3.39 12.97 12.33
C GLY A 183 -3.44 11.47 12.60
N THR A 184 -4.61 10.88 12.38
CA THR A 184 -4.84 9.46 12.65
C THR A 184 -5.30 8.71 11.41
N ALA A 185 -5.00 7.42 11.35
CA ALA A 185 -5.44 6.54 10.28
C ALA A 185 -6.05 5.24 10.81
N ASP A 186 -7.11 4.78 10.16
CA ASP A 186 -7.64 3.43 10.28
C ASP A 186 -7.05 2.57 9.15
N VAL A 187 -6.55 1.38 9.51
CA VAL A 187 -5.92 0.44 8.58
C VAL A 187 -6.64 -0.90 8.66
N THR A 188 -7.06 -1.44 7.52
CA THR A 188 -7.52 -2.82 7.39
C THR A 188 -6.61 -3.53 6.40
N LEU A 189 -5.97 -4.61 6.86
CA LEU A 189 -5.15 -5.50 6.04
C LEU A 189 -5.73 -6.90 6.13
N LYS A 190 -6.16 -7.46 5.00
CA LYS A 190 -6.58 -8.86 4.92
C LYS A 190 -5.94 -9.48 3.71
N VAL A 191 -4.90 -10.28 3.92
CA VAL A 191 -4.12 -10.89 2.85
C VAL A 191 -3.82 -12.36 3.12
N THR A 192 -3.70 -13.11 2.05
CA THR A 192 -3.26 -14.50 2.03
C THR A 192 -2.18 -14.67 0.97
N GLY A 193 -1.23 -15.55 1.20
CA GLY A 193 -0.21 -15.90 0.23
C GLY A 193 0.38 -17.26 0.53
N ALA A 194 1.27 -17.74 -0.33
CA ALA A 194 2.04 -18.95 -0.07
C ALA A 194 3.42 -18.85 -0.71
N GLY A 195 4.46 -19.27 0.00
CA GLY A 195 5.83 -19.17 -0.53
C GLY A 195 6.90 -19.53 0.49
N THR A 196 8.05 -19.97 -0.02
CA THR A 196 9.24 -20.30 0.79
C THR A 196 10.15 -19.11 1.04
N SER A 197 9.84 -17.93 0.49
CA SER A 197 10.55 -16.67 0.69
C SER A 197 9.57 -15.50 0.70
N VAL A 198 10.01 -14.34 1.21
CA VAL A 198 9.21 -13.10 1.16
C VAL A 198 8.84 -12.76 -0.28
N ARG A 199 9.79 -12.92 -1.21
CA ARG A 199 9.55 -12.71 -2.65
C ARG A 199 8.40 -13.57 -3.18
N GLN A 200 8.37 -14.86 -2.86
CA GLN A 200 7.31 -15.76 -3.32
C GLN A 200 5.95 -15.43 -2.68
N LEU A 201 5.94 -15.12 -1.37
CA LEU A 201 4.73 -14.69 -0.67
C LEU A 201 4.12 -13.46 -1.33
N MET A 202 4.93 -12.44 -1.61
CA MET A 202 4.49 -11.20 -2.26
C MET A 202 4.06 -11.44 -3.71
N ALA A 203 4.76 -12.30 -4.45
CA ALA A 203 4.42 -12.64 -5.82
C ALA A 203 3.09 -13.40 -5.98
N GLY A 204 2.68 -14.13 -4.95
CA GLY A 204 1.43 -14.89 -4.90
C GLY A 204 0.35 -14.27 -4.00
N LEU A 205 0.53 -13.03 -3.55
CA LEU A 205 -0.34 -12.41 -2.55
C LEU A 205 -1.75 -12.12 -3.10
N ASP A 206 -2.78 -12.46 -2.34
CA ASP A 206 -4.18 -12.15 -2.61
C ASP A 206 -4.78 -11.41 -1.42
N GLY A 207 -5.70 -10.47 -1.64
CA GLY A 207 -6.44 -9.82 -0.57
C GLY A 207 -6.62 -8.32 -0.77
N LYS A 208 -6.66 -7.58 0.33
CA LYS A 208 -6.93 -6.14 0.33
C LYS A 208 -6.15 -5.38 1.39
N LEU A 209 -5.81 -4.15 1.05
CA LEU A 209 -5.29 -3.14 1.96
C LEU A 209 -6.18 -1.91 1.87
N ARG A 210 -6.65 -1.40 3.00
CA ARG A 210 -7.36 -0.13 3.09
C ARG A 210 -6.78 0.71 4.21
N VAL A 211 -6.43 1.96 3.89
CA VAL A 211 -6.00 2.98 4.84
C VAL A 211 -6.91 4.18 4.66
N VAL A 212 -7.47 4.69 5.75
CA VAL A 212 -8.33 5.86 5.77
C VAL A 212 -7.84 6.82 6.83
N SER A 213 -7.64 8.08 6.46
CA SER A 213 -7.38 9.16 7.40
C SER A 213 -8.34 10.30 7.11
N GLU A 214 -8.87 10.91 8.16
CA GLU A 214 -9.73 12.09 8.09
C GLU A 214 -9.21 13.16 9.06
N LYS A 215 -9.39 14.44 8.70
CA LYS A 215 -9.08 15.59 9.57
C LYS A 215 -7.64 15.61 10.07
N GLY A 216 -6.69 15.34 9.17
CA GLY A 216 -5.26 15.46 9.45
C GLY A 216 -4.70 16.84 9.09
N ARG A 217 -3.38 16.95 9.14
CA ARG A 217 -2.63 18.16 8.77
C ARG A 217 -1.31 17.79 8.10
N ILE A 218 -0.98 18.44 7.00
CA ILE A 218 0.29 18.25 6.29
C ILE A 218 1.30 19.28 6.79
N ASP A 219 2.52 18.84 7.15
CA ASP A 219 3.59 19.76 7.55
C ASP A 219 4.21 20.42 6.32
N SER A 220 4.14 21.76 6.26
CA SER A 220 4.67 22.57 5.15
C SER A 220 6.20 22.66 5.09
N THR A 221 6.92 22.25 6.15
CA THR A 221 8.39 22.36 6.20
C THR A 221 9.13 21.32 5.37
N LEU A 222 8.43 20.33 4.83
CA LEU A 222 9.00 19.26 3.98
C LEU A 222 8.99 19.54 2.49
N LEU A 223 8.40 20.65 2.06
CA LEU A 223 8.72 21.20 0.74
C LEU A 223 10.23 21.51 0.62
N ASN A 224 11.02 21.50 1.71
CA ASN A 224 12.47 21.63 1.64
C ASN A 224 13.24 20.29 1.51
N VAL A 225 12.55 19.14 1.58
CA VAL A 225 13.17 17.79 1.55
C VAL A 225 12.88 17.04 0.24
N ALA A 226 11.80 17.41 -0.46
CA ALA A 226 11.53 16.92 -1.80
C ALA A 226 12.60 17.42 -2.80
N SER A 227 12.91 16.62 -3.82
CA SER A 227 13.81 17.09 -4.90
C SER A 227 13.19 18.31 -5.61
N ALA A 228 14.03 19.15 -6.21
CA ALA A 228 13.59 20.31 -6.98
C ALA A 228 12.55 19.94 -8.06
N ASP A 229 12.64 18.72 -8.61
CA ASP A 229 11.70 18.19 -9.60
C ASP A 229 10.32 17.85 -9.02
N ILE A 230 10.23 17.38 -7.77
CA ILE A 230 8.94 17.13 -7.10
C ILE A 230 8.32 18.44 -6.62
N LEU A 231 9.17 19.36 -6.14
CA LEU A 231 8.79 20.70 -5.72
C LEU A 231 8.21 21.54 -6.85
N SER A 232 8.82 21.48 -8.03
CA SER A 232 8.34 22.20 -9.21
C SER A 232 7.02 21.63 -9.76
N ALA A 233 6.66 20.38 -9.42
CA ALA A 233 5.40 19.75 -9.80
C ALA A 233 4.23 20.07 -8.86
N LEU A 234 4.51 20.54 -7.64
CA LEU A 234 3.51 20.85 -6.62
C LEU A 234 3.41 22.38 -6.49
N PRO A 235 2.31 23.03 -6.94
CA PRO A 235 2.14 24.46 -6.72
C PRO A 235 2.19 24.74 -5.21
N LEU A 236 3.17 25.54 -4.79
CA LEU A 236 3.45 25.83 -3.39
C LEU A 236 2.17 26.29 -2.66
N VAL A 237 1.89 25.58 -1.58
CA VAL A 237 0.65 25.59 -0.80
C VAL A 237 0.75 26.69 0.26
N ASP A 238 0.58 27.93 -0.16
CA ASP A 238 0.78 29.13 0.69
C ASP A 238 -0.47 29.58 1.48
N SER A 239 -1.59 28.85 1.40
CA SER A 239 -2.84 29.21 2.12
C SER A 239 -3.03 28.45 3.45
N LYS A 240 -3.74 29.05 4.40
CA LYS A 240 -3.98 28.46 5.75
C LYS A 240 -4.74 27.12 5.72
N GLY A 241 -5.76 26.97 4.86
CA GLY A 241 -6.60 25.76 4.78
C GLY A 241 -6.07 24.65 3.87
N ASP A 242 -4.89 24.88 3.33
CA ASP A 242 -4.24 24.13 2.28
C ASP A 242 -3.33 23.03 2.88
N LYS A 243 -3.05 23.20 4.18
CA LYS A 243 -2.38 22.25 5.08
C LYS A 243 -3.35 21.31 5.78
N ASP A 244 -4.65 21.62 5.78
CA ASP A 244 -5.65 20.80 6.46
C ASP A 244 -6.05 19.63 5.56
N LEU A 245 -5.63 18.42 5.93
CA LEU A 245 -5.98 17.19 5.25
C LEU A 245 -7.42 16.84 5.61
N ARG A 246 -8.33 16.93 4.64
CA ARG A 246 -9.73 16.53 4.82
C ARG A 246 -9.86 15.03 4.87
N CYS A 247 -9.32 14.35 3.85
CA CYS A 247 -9.21 12.91 3.83
C CYS A 247 -7.96 12.44 3.07
N ALA A 248 -7.44 11.29 3.46
CA ALA A 248 -6.57 10.47 2.63
C ALA A 248 -7.11 9.03 2.63
N VAL A 249 -7.28 8.45 1.45
CA VAL A 249 -7.74 7.06 1.29
C VAL A 249 -6.80 6.34 0.34
N VAL A 250 -6.29 5.21 0.81
CA VAL A 250 -5.54 4.24 0.01
C VAL A 250 -6.29 2.91 0.08
N ASP A 251 -6.78 2.44 -1.05
CA ASP A 251 -7.55 1.20 -1.15
C ASP A 251 -7.03 0.38 -2.34
N PHE A 252 -6.45 -0.78 -2.03
CA PHE A 252 -5.88 -1.72 -3.00
C PHE A 252 -6.54 -3.08 -2.88
N ASP A 253 -6.92 -3.63 -4.03
CA ASP A 253 -7.21 -5.05 -4.19
C ASP A 253 -5.98 -5.74 -4.81
N VAL A 254 -5.54 -6.83 -4.19
CA VAL A 254 -4.38 -7.62 -4.62
C VAL A 254 -4.86 -8.96 -5.15
N VAL A 255 -4.47 -9.29 -6.39
CA VAL A 255 -4.75 -10.59 -7.00
C VAL A 255 -3.47 -11.18 -7.54
N LYS A 256 -3.05 -12.32 -6.96
CA LYS A 256 -1.84 -13.05 -7.31
C LYS A 256 -0.60 -12.15 -7.35
N GLY A 257 -0.42 -11.23 -6.42
CA GLY A 257 0.71 -10.30 -6.39
C GLY A 257 0.58 -9.08 -7.30
N ILE A 258 -0.58 -8.84 -7.92
CA ILE A 258 -0.87 -7.57 -8.61
C ILE A 258 -1.81 -6.74 -7.75
N ALA A 259 -1.32 -5.63 -7.20
CA ALA A 259 -2.09 -4.70 -6.39
C ALA A 259 -2.65 -3.58 -7.27
N ASN A 260 -3.97 -3.52 -7.44
CA ASN A 260 -4.65 -2.50 -8.22
C ASN A 260 -5.29 -1.46 -7.30
N ALA A 261 -5.03 -0.18 -7.57
CA ALA A 261 -5.64 0.90 -6.82
C ALA A 261 -7.15 0.96 -7.13
N LYS A 262 -7.96 0.70 -6.11
CA LYS A 262 -9.39 0.97 -6.15
C LYS A 262 -9.67 2.44 -5.85
N ALA A 263 -8.96 3.01 -4.88
CA ALA A 263 -8.99 4.43 -4.59
C ALA A 263 -7.63 4.89 -4.06
N LEU A 264 -7.06 5.92 -4.69
CA LEU A 264 -5.96 6.70 -4.13
C LEU A 264 -6.43 8.14 -4.13
N VAL A 265 -6.79 8.66 -2.97
CA VAL A 265 -7.33 10.01 -2.85
C VAL A 265 -6.62 10.71 -1.70
N LEU A 266 -6.17 11.93 -1.95
CA LEU A 266 -5.74 12.85 -0.92
C LEU A 266 -6.44 14.18 -1.17
N GLU A 267 -7.06 14.75 -0.15
CA GLU A 267 -7.80 15.99 -0.29
C GLU A 267 -7.46 16.97 0.83
N THR A 268 -7.18 18.21 0.45
CA THR A 268 -7.02 19.36 1.35
C THR A 268 -8.11 20.41 1.08
N GLY A 269 -8.05 21.56 1.75
CA GLY A 269 -8.98 22.66 1.51
C GLY A 269 -8.90 23.27 0.10
N GLY A 270 -7.77 23.14 -0.61
CA GLY A 270 -7.56 23.74 -1.94
C GLY A 270 -7.29 22.75 -3.07
N LEU A 271 -6.93 21.50 -2.76
CA LEU A 271 -6.46 20.52 -3.74
C LEU A 271 -7.03 19.12 -3.47
N SER A 272 -7.47 18.42 -4.51
CA SER A 272 -7.67 16.97 -4.50
C SER A 272 -6.63 16.32 -5.40
N VAL A 273 -5.94 15.29 -4.90
CA VAL A 273 -5.04 14.44 -5.68
C VAL A 273 -5.72 13.10 -5.83
N VAL A 274 -5.96 12.69 -7.08
CA VAL A 274 -6.57 11.39 -7.41
C VAL A 274 -5.54 10.54 -8.12
N GLY A 275 -5.22 9.39 -7.53
CA GLY A 275 -4.28 8.42 -8.04
C GLY A 275 -4.94 7.20 -8.65
N VAL A 276 -4.27 6.62 -9.63
CA VAL A 276 -4.74 5.50 -10.45
C VAL A 276 -3.54 4.66 -10.89
N GLY A 277 -3.76 3.38 -11.13
CA GLY A 277 -2.70 2.45 -11.51
C GLY A 277 -2.52 1.32 -10.49
N GLY A 278 -1.30 0.80 -10.37
CA GLY A 278 -1.02 -0.27 -9.43
C GLY A 278 0.44 -0.66 -9.31
N LEU A 279 0.65 -1.74 -8.55
CA LEU A 279 1.95 -2.33 -8.26
C LEU A 279 1.94 -3.80 -8.69
N ASN A 280 3.06 -4.25 -9.24
CA ASN A 280 3.34 -5.66 -9.46
C ASN A 280 4.34 -6.12 -8.40
N LEU A 281 3.86 -6.85 -7.39
CA LEU A 281 4.67 -7.36 -6.29
C LEU A 281 5.57 -8.54 -6.71
N ARG A 282 5.37 -9.11 -7.92
CA ARG A 282 6.18 -10.21 -8.44
C ARG A 282 7.54 -9.76 -8.93
N ASP A 283 7.58 -8.61 -9.60
CA ASP A 283 8.80 -7.98 -10.13
C ASP A 283 9.13 -6.65 -9.44
N GLU A 284 8.32 -6.26 -8.45
CA GLU A 284 8.47 -5.04 -7.65
C GLU A 284 8.45 -3.78 -8.50
N THR A 285 7.62 -3.75 -9.54
CA THR A 285 7.39 -2.57 -10.35
C THR A 285 6.13 -1.82 -9.92
N LEU A 286 6.11 -0.51 -10.17
CA LEU A 286 4.92 0.30 -10.00
C LEU A 286 4.65 1.16 -11.24
N ASN A 287 3.37 1.45 -11.46
CA ASN A 287 2.94 2.39 -12.49
C ASN A 287 1.71 3.12 -11.96
N LEU A 288 1.95 4.27 -11.35
CA LEU A 288 0.92 5.13 -10.77
C LEU A 288 0.89 6.46 -11.51
N VAL A 289 -0.30 7.03 -11.66
CA VAL A 289 -0.47 8.40 -12.11
C VAL A 289 -1.27 9.13 -11.04
N LEU A 290 -0.71 10.23 -10.54
CA LEU A 290 -1.35 11.12 -9.59
C LEU A 290 -1.81 12.36 -10.37
N GLU A 291 -3.12 12.61 -10.36
CA GLU A 291 -3.74 13.77 -10.99
C GLU A 291 -4.19 14.77 -9.92
N PRO A 292 -3.49 15.91 -9.74
CA PRO A 292 -3.95 16.96 -8.86
C PRO A 292 -5.05 17.80 -9.54
N ARG A 293 -6.07 18.19 -8.77
CA ARG A 293 -7.27 18.94 -9.19
C ARG A 293 -7.51 20.07 -8.20
N ALA A 294 -7.45 21.31 -8.67
CA ALA A 294 -7.73 22.47 -7.83
C ALA A 294 -9.23 22.56 -7.52
N LYS A 295 -9.57 22.81 -6.25
CA LYS A 295 -10.97 23.00 -5.80
C LYS A 295 -11.53 24.39 -6.08
N LYS A 296 -10.66 25.35 -6.41
CA LYS A 296 -11.04 26.75 -6.67
C LYS A 296 -10.48 27.19 -8.01
N THR A 297 -11.24 28.00 -8.74
CA THR A 297 -10.79 28.67 -9.97
C THR A 297 -9.61 29.59 -9.65
N SER A 298 -8.43 29.27 -10.16
CA SER A 298 -7.24 30.12 -10.09
C SER A 298 -6.49 30.00 -11.42
N LEU A 299 -5.82 31.05 -11.88
CA LEU A 299 -4.96 31.02 -13.07
C LEU A 299 -3.83 29.98 -12.95
N LEU A 300 -3.49 29.58 -11.72
CA LEU A 300 -2.53 28.52 -11.42
C LEU A 300 -3.04 27.10 -11.71
N SER A 301 -4.37 26.90 -11.85
CA SER A 301 -4.96 25.59 -12.16
C SER A 301 -4.53 25.04 -13.53
N ALA A 302 -4.17 25.93 -14.47
CA ALA A 302 -3.65 25.55 -15.78
C ALA A 302 -2.20 25.01 -15.74
N ALA A 303 -1.46 25.28 -14.66
CA ALA A 303 -0.07 24.84 -14.49
C ALA A 303 0.07 23.48 -13.78
N ILE A 304 -1.03 22.93 -13.25
CA ILE A 304 -1.02 21.66 -12.55
C ILE A 304 -0.93 20.51 -13.56
N VAL A 305 0.14 19.74 -13.48
CA VAL A 305 0.40 18.59 -14.34
C VAL A 305 0.30 17.27 -13.55
N PRO A 306 -0.27 16.21 -14.13
CA PRO A 306 -0.21 14.87 -13.56
C PRO A 306 1.24 14.43 -13.39
N VAL A 307 1.47 13.70 -12.31
CA VAL A 307 2.77 13.09 -12.01
C VAL A 307 2.63 11.59 -12.18
N ALA A 308 3.40 11.02 -13.12
CA ALA A 308 3.54 9.57 -13.21
C ALA A 308 4.66 9.12 -12.28
N ILE A 309 4.42 8.07 -11.49
CA ILE A 309 5.45 7.41 -10.68
C ILE A 309 5.64 6.01 -11.25
N ARG A 310 6.83 5.74 -11.78
CA ARG A 310 7.17 4.48 -12.44
C ARG A 310 8.47 3.91 -11.89
N GLY A 311 8.88 2.75 -12.39
CA GLY A 311 10.12 2.09 -11.99
C GLY A 311 9.87 0.98 -10.99
N THR A 312 10.86 0.70 -10.16
CA THR A 312 10.76 -0.33 -9.12
C THR A 312 10.36 0.27 -7.78
N LEU A 313 9.84 -0.53 -6.87
CA LEU A 313 9.52 -0.11 -5.50
C LEU A 313 10.76 0.40 -4.75
N ALA A 314 11.93 -0.17 -5.04
CA ALA A 314 13.20 0.26 -4.46
C ALA A 314 13.67 1.62 -5.00
N LYS A 315 13.32 1.94 -6.25
CA LYS A 315 13.72 3.18 -6.92
C LYS A 315 12.56 3.74 -7.74
N PRO A 316 11.55 4.34 -7.07
CA PRO A 316 10.47 5.02 -7.77
C PRO A 316 11.02 6.26 -8.48
N GLU A 317 10.63 6.44 -9.73
CA GLU A 317 11.03 7.57 -10.57
C GLU A 317 9.78 8.41 -10.89
N PRO A 318 9.61 9.58 -10.24
CA PRO A 318 8.59 10.55 -10.59
C PRO A 318 8.91 11.18 -11.95
N LYS A 319 7.92 11.24 -12.84
CA LYS A 319 7.97 11.91 -14.14
C LYS A 319 6.84 12.92 -14.23
N VAL A 320 7.20 14.17 -14.54
CA VAL A 320 6.32 15.35 -14.51
C VAL A 320 5.92 15.79 -15.93
N ASN A 321 6.40 15.12 -16.98
CA ASN A 321 6.17 15.54 -18.37
C ASN A 321 4.89 14.91 -18.98
N PRO A 322 3.90 15.72 -19.44
CA PRO A 322 2.70 15.21 -20.09
C PRO A 322 2.95 14.41 -21.38
N ALA A 323 4.07 14.62 -22.09
CA ALA A 323 4.43 13.82 -23.26
C ALA A 323 4.79 12.35 -22.90
N ASP A 324 5.32 12.13 -21.69
CA ASP A 324 5.73 10.82 -21.21
C ASP A 324 4.57 9.96 -20.66
N LEU A 325 3.37 10.55 -20.55
CA LEU A 325 2.14 9.83 -20.23
C LEU A 325 1.65 8.99 -21.42
N VAL A 326 1.98 9.40 -22.65
CA VAL A 326 1.49 8.78 -23.90
C VAL A 326 2.52 7.80 -24.51
N THR A 327 3.82 8.03 -24.32
CA THR A 327 4.89 7.23 -24.95
C THR A 327 5.19 5.90 -24.25
N GLY A 328 4.69 5.68 -23.03
CA GLY A 328 4.97 4.49 -22.22
C GLY A 328 4.14 3.24 -22.52
N VAL A 329 3.19 3.29 -23.45
CA VAL A 329 2.22 2.20 -23.68
C VAL A 329 2.50 1.37 -24.95
N ALA A 330 3.47 1.76 -25.78
CA ALA A 330 3.51 1.28 -27.17
C ALA A 330 4.70 0.38 -27.58
N SER A 331 5.71 0.10 -26.74
CA SER A 331 6.96 -0.46 -27.27
C SER A 331 7.40 -1.85 -26.79
N ASN A 332 6.58 -2.66 -26.11
CA ASN A 332 6.93 -4.08 -25.83
C ASN A 332 5.70 -5.00 -25.66
N VAL A 333 4.76 -4.98 -26.62
CA VAL A 333 3.67 -5.97 -26.67
C VAL A 333 3.89 -6.92 -27.83
N ALA A 334 4.75 -7.90 -27.64
CA ALA A 334 4.67 -9.16 -28.36
C ALA A 334 4.01 -10.18 -27.43
N SER A 335 2.84 -10.67 -27.84
CA SER A 335 2.05 -11.78 -27.26
C SER A 335 1.31 -11.57 -25.92
N GLY A 336 -0.02 -11.41 -26.02
CA GLY A 336 -1.00 -12.07 -25.13
C GLY A 336 -1.30 -11.52 -23.73
N ALA A 337 -0.40 -10.78 -23.07
CA ALA A 337 -0.57 -10.39 -21.65
C ALA A 337 -0.90 -8.90 -21.39
N ALA A 338 -1.10 -8.09 -22.43
CA ALA A 338 -1.07 -6.63 -22.34
C ALA A 338 -2.27 -5.94 -21.67
N ALA A 339 -3.38 -6.64 -21.41
CA ALA A 339 -4.51 -6.03 -20.71
C ALA A 339 -4.19 -5.71 -19.23
N ILE A 340 -3.23 -6.42 -18.62
CA ILE A 340 -2.92 -6.32 -17.19
C ILE A 340 -1.86 -5.23 -16.90
N MET A 341 -0.96 -4.95 -17.84
CA MET A 341 0.15 -4.00 -17.60
C MET A 341 -0.25 -2.52 -17.61
N THR A 342 -1.43 -2.20 -18.14
CA THR A 342 -1.89 -0.80 -18.12
C THR A 342 -2.45 -0.40 -16.77
N PHE A 343 -2.78 -1.32 -15.86
CA PHE A 343 -3.47 -1.00 -14.59
C PHE A 343 -4.67 -0.04 -14.76
N GLY A 344 -5.38 -0.11 -15.89
CA GLY A 344 -6.48 0.80 -16.23
C GLY A 344 -6.07 2.20 -16.72
N LEU A 345 -4.77 2.50 -16.85
CA LEU A 345 -4.25 3.81 -17.30
C LEU A 345 -4.61 4.14 -18.75
N SER A 346 -5.02 3.18 -19.56
CA SER A 346 -5.55 3.45 -20.91
C SER A 346 -6.79 4.34 -20.89
N ALA A 347 -7.56 4.33 -19.80
CA ALA A 347 -8.69 5.25 -19.60
C ALA A 347 -8.26 6.70 -19.30
N LEU A 348 -7.04 6.91 -18.81
CA LEU A 348 -6.51 8.23 -18.45
C LEU A 348 -5.84 8.96 -19.62
N ALA A 349 -5.36 8.22 -20.62
CA ALA A 349 -4.88 8.83 -21.86
C ALA A 349 -5.97 9.72 -22.49
N GLN A 350 -7.25 9.42 -22.24
CA GLN A 350 -8.39 10.24 -22.65
C GLN A 350 -8.79 11.36 -21.68
N SER A 351 -8.48 11.28 -20.38
CA SER A 351 -8.75 12.38 -19.43
C SER A 351 -7.68 13.47 -19.49
N ALA A 352 -6.41 13.10 -19.66
CA ALA A 352 -5.30 14.04 -19.75
C ALA A 352 -5.40 14.98 -20.98
N PHE A 353 -5.99 14.50 -22.08
CA PHE A 353 -6.22 15.29 -23.30
C PHE A 353 -7.43 16.24 -23.20
N ASN A 354 -8.39 15.97 -22.31
CA ASN A 354 -9.61 16.76 -22.13
C ASN A 354 -9.53 17.66 -20.88
N ARG A 355 -8.36 18.25 -20.62
CA ARG A 355 -8.20 19.27 -19.58
C ARG A 355 -8.82 20.59 -20.05
N ALA A 356 -10.14 20.61 -20.16
CA ALA A 356 -10.90 21.84 -20.25
C ALA A 356 -10.74 22.62 -18.93
N THR A 357 -10.67 23.94 -19.02
CA THR A 357 -10.41 24.92 -17.95
C THR A 357 -11.52 25.02 -16.88
N ASN A 358 -12.13 23.89 -16.50
CA ASN A 358 -13.31 23.83 -15.63
C ASN A 358 -12.95 23.34 -14.22
N THR A 359 -13.66 23.87 -13.22
CA THR A 359 -13.61 23.35 -11.84
C THR A 359 -14.15 21.93 -11.77
N ASP A 360 -13.50 21.12 -10.94
CA ASP A 360 -13.94 19.76 -10.65
C ASP A 360 -14.60 19.73 -9.27
N ASP A 361 -15.93 19.74 -9.26
CA ASP A 361 -16.73 19.74 -8.03
C ASP A 361 -16.97 18.32 -7.49
N THR A 362 -16.28 17.31 -8.04
CA THR A 362 -16.41 15.91 -7.59
C THR A 362 -15.90 15.75 -6.16
N ASP A 363 -16.74 15.20 -5.28
CA ASP A 363 -16.34 14.80 -3.93
C ASP A 363 -15.65 13.43 -3.96
N TYR A 364 -14.37 13.44 -4.30
CA TYR A 364 -13.55 12.22 -4.35
C TYR A 364 -13.40 11.55 -2.98
N CYS A 365 -13.38 12.33 -1.90
CA CYS A 365 -13.37 11.78 -0.53
C CYS A 365 -14.63 10.98 -0.25
N ALA A 366 -15.82 11.51 -0.54
CA ALA A 366 -17.07 10.79 -0.31
C ALA A 366 -17.11 9.46 -1.09
N LEU A 367 -16.64 9.44 -2.34
CA LEU A 367 -16.54 8.21 -3.13
C LEU A 367 -15.55 7.21 -2.52
N ALA A 368 -14.36 7.66 -2.13
CA ALA A 368 -13.30 6.81 -1.58
C ALA A 368 -13.64 6.27 -0.18
N LEU A 369 -14.24 7.10 0.68
CA LEU A 369 -14.72 6.73 2.02
C LEU A 369 -15.86 5.71 1.92
N ALA A 370 -16.73 5.82 0.91
CA ALA A 370 -17.75 4.83 0.61
C ALA A 370 -17.21 3.52 0.00
N GLY A 371 -15.89 3.39 -0.18
CA GLY A 371 -15.25 2.20 -0.75
C GLY A 371 -15.58 1.97 -2.22
N LYS A 372 -15.88 3.04 -2.98
CA LYS A 372 -16.08 2.96 -4.43
C LYS A 372 -14.75 3.01 -5.16
N GLN A 373 -14.74 2.52 -6.41
CA GLN A 373 -13.61 2.77 -7.29
C GLN A 373 -13.56 4.26 -7.64
N VAL A 374 -12.39 4.87 -7.53
CA VAL A 374 -12.18 6.29 -7.80
C VAL A 374 -11.19 6.45 -8.94
N ALA A 375 -11.58 7.24 -9.94
CA ALA A 375 -10.72 7.69 -11.01
C ALA A 375 -10.98 9.18 -11.25
N PRO A 376 -10.00 9.92 -11.81
CA PRO A 376 -10.18 11.33 -12.13
C PRO A 376 -11.38 11.56 -13.06
N SER A 377 -12.18 12.58 -12.80
CA SER A 377 -13.32 12.94 -13.63
C SER A 377 -12.84 13.39 -15.02
N LYS A 378 -13.49 12.88 -16.07
CA LYS A 378 -13.43 13.48 -17.41
C LYS A 378 -14.18 14.80 -17.29
N GLY A 379 -13.48 15.95 -17.25
CA GLY A 379 -14.12 17.25 -17.09
C GLY A 379 -15.35 17.40 -18.00
N ALA A 380 -16.46 17.91 -17.47
CA ALA A 380 -17.68 18.05 -18.26
C ALA A 380 -17.42 18.98 -19.45
N ALA A 381 -17.52 18.44 -20.67
CA ALA A 381 -17.62 19.27 -21.87
C ALA A 381 -18.94 20.04 -21.78
N LYS A 382 -18.87 21.38 -21.75
CA LYS A 382 -20.05 22.20 -21.96
C LYS A 382 -20.65 21.78 -23.32
N PRO A 383 -21.98 21.59 -23.45
CA PRO A 383 -22.58 21.42 -24.77
C PRO A 383 -22.10 22.58 -25.64
N ALA A 384 -21.51 22.27 -26.79
CA ALA A 384 -21.20 23.29 -27.78
C ALA A 384 -22.47 24.15 -27.98
N PRO A 385 -22.37 25.49 -28.01
CA PRO A 385 -23.54 26.30 -28.34
C PRO A 385 -24.10 25.75 -29.65
N ALA A 386 -25.38 25.39 -29.61
CA ALA A 386 -26.05 24.79 -30.75
C ALA A 386 -25.74 25.62 -31.99
N GLN A 387 -24.94 25.07 -32.91
CA GLN A 387 -24.82 25.63 -34.24
C GLN A 387 -26.23 25.65 -34.79
N GLN A 388 -26.77 26.84 -35.01
CA GLN A 388 -28.04 27.03 -35.66
C GLN A 388 -28.00 26.23 -36.96
N GLN A 389 -28.87 25.22 -37.06
CA GLN A 389 -29.14 24.54 -38.32
C GLN A 389 -29.39 25.60 -39.38
N PRO A 390 -28.72 25.53 -40.56
CA PRO A 390 -29.11 26.36 -41.68
C PRO A 390 -30.59 26.12 -41.95
N LYS A 391 -31.41 27.18 -41.81
CA LYS A 391 -32.82 27.15 -42.20
C LYS A 391 -32.88 26.71 -43.66
N GLU A 392 -33.49 25.57 -43.92
CA GLU A 392 -33.99 25.22 -45.25
C GLU A 392 -34.92 26.35 -45.70
N GLN A 393 -34.49 27.08 -46.73
CA GLN A 393 -35.37 27.96 -47.48
C GLN A 393 -36.08 27.16 -48.58
N PRO A 394 -37.39 27.39 -48.79
CA PRO A 394 -38.22 26.55 -49.63
C PRO A 394 -37.90 26.76 -51.11
N LYS A 395 -37.83 25.65 -51.85
CA LYS A 395 -37.74 25.63 -53.31
C LYS A 395 -39.00 26.28 -53.90
N SER A 396 -38.85 27.43 -54.54
CA SER A 396 -39.78 27.94 -55.55
C SER A 396 -39.17 27.78 -56.95
N GLY A 397 -40.03 27.44 -57.92
CA GLY A 397 -39.63 26.79 -59.16
C GLY A 397 -39.30 27.69 -60.36
N VAL A 398 -38.92 26.96 -61.43
CA VAL A 398 -39.03 27.23 -62.86
C VAL A 398 -38.37 28.50 -63.44
N GLY A 399 -37.33 28.30 -64.26
CA GLY A 399 -36.98 29.23 -65.35
C GLY A 399 -35.52 29.22 -65.82
N GLY A 400 -35.27 28.81 -67.07
CA GLY A 400 -34.03 29.03 -67.83
C GLY A 400 -33.07 27.83 -67.82
N ALA A 401 -33.10 26.87 -68.75
CA ALA A 401 -32.92 26.99 -70.20
C ALA A 401 -31.63 27.76 -70.60
N LEU A 402 -30.65 26.98 -71.07
CA LEU A 402 -29.69 27.31 -72.12
C LEU A 402 -28.78 28.54 -71.88
N GLN A 403 -27.54 28.29 -71.47
CA GLN A 403 -26.40 28.96 -72.09
C GLN A 403 -25.08 28.22 -71.85
N ASN A 404 -24.41 27.96 -72.97
CA ASN A 404 -22.96 27.75 -73.13
C ASN A 404 -22.44 26.31 -73.00
N LEU A 405 -22.82 25.55 -74.03
CA LEU A 405 -21.88 24.81 -74.88
C LEU A 405 -20.70 25.73 -75.32
N GLU A 406 -19.53 25.12 -75.54
CA GLU A 406 -18.33 25.65 -76.21
C GLU A 406 -17.30 26.41 -75.35
N LYS A 407 -16.21 25.71 -74.96
CA LYS A 407 -14.87 25.89 -75.56
C LYS A 407 -13.78 25.01 -74.91
N GLY A 408 -13.06 24.27 -75.76
CA GLY A 408 -11.71 23.73 -75.54
C GLY A 408 -11.68 22.35 -74.87
N LEU A 409 -11.68 21.19 -75.54
CA LEU A 409 -10.88 20.73 -76.67
C LEU A 409 -9.37 20.65 -76.37
N GLY A 410 -8.86 19.40 -76.32
CA GLY A 410 -7.44 19.02 -76.33
C GLY A 410 -6.91 18.67 -74.93
N GLY A 411 -6.58 17.42 -74.59
CA GLY A 411 -5.87 16.41 -75.36
C GLY A 411 -4.57 16.11 -74.60
N LEU A 412 -4.44 14.95 -73.96
CA LEU A 412 -3.40 13.92 -74.21
C LEU A 412 -3.61 12.85 -73.12
N LYS A 413 -4.08 11.62 -73.42
CA LYS A 413 -3.23 10.45 -73.71
C LYS A 413 -1.97 10.47 -72.82
N GLY A 414 -1.90 9.76 -71.71
CA GLY A 414 -1.91 8.30 -71.65
C GLY A 414 -0.48 7.82 -71.48
N LEU A 415 -0.12 7.26 -70.33
CA LEU A 415 1.11 6.47 -70.14
C LEU A 415 1.01 5.65 -68.84
N LEU A 416 0.61 4.37 -69.03
CA LEU A 416 1.07 3.15 -68.34
C LEU A 416 0.91 3.08 -66.79
N GLY A 417 0.16 2.17 -66.17
CA GLY A 417 -0.31 0.85 -66.60
C GLY A 417 0.64 -0.26 -66.19
N LYS A 418 0.55 -0.74 -64.94
CA LYS A 418 0.44 -2.14 -64.49
C LYS A 418 0.68 -2.25 -62.99
#